data_AF-A0A5R8YNF1-F1
#
_entry.id   AF-A0A5R8YNF1-F1
#
_cell.length_a   1.000
_cell.length_b   1.000
_cell.length_c   1.000
_cell.angle_alpha   90.00
_cell.angle_beta   90.00
_cell.angle_gamma   90.00
#
_symmetry.space_group_name_H-M   'P 1'
#
loop_
_entity.id
_entity.type
_entity.pdbx_description
1 polymer ?
#
loop_
_entity_poly.entity_id
_entity_poly.type
_entity_poly.pdbx_seq_one_letter_code
_entity_poly.pdbx_strand_id
1 'polypeptide(L)'
;MRPWRSVDGQFLYLPAGQDVWDQLRSRLQLGQQLTGTVVWVPNPRATGIGVDVDLPIGGFVDVFQLPHDTTRWPVVGTQMAFYVWWMDDRPQIRLLPADPHYRREDFDEWVLHEDTLAAAAYRAHHGTG
;
A
#
# COMPACT_ATOMS: atom_id res chain seq x y z
N MET A 1 -10.70 -4.66 15.03
CA MET A 1 -11.25 -3.34 14.69
C MET A 1 -10.69 -2.98 13.30
N ARG A 2 -11.53 -2.60 12.32
CA ARG A 2 -11.03 -2.20 11.00
C ARG A 2 -10.50 -0.76 11.03
N PRO A 3 -9.29 -0.49 10.51
CA PRO A 3 -8.60 0.78 10.68
C PRO A 3 -9.14 1.90 9.77
N TRP A 4 -9.77 1.54 8.66
CA TRP A 4 -10.48 2.48 7.79
C TRP A 4 -11.95 2.53 8.17
N ARG A 5 -12.51 3.74 8.37
CA ARG A 5 -13.92 3.94 8.75
C ARG A 5 -14.55 5.09 8.00
N SER A 6 -15.82 4.93 7.63
CA SER A 6 -16.67 6.05 7.21
C SER A 6 -17.39 6.63 8.43
N VAL A 7 -17.20 7.91 8.71
CA VAL A 7 -17.86 8.69 9.76
C VAL A 7 -18.46 9.92 9.08
N ASP A 8 -19.78 10.07 9.12
CA ASP A 8 -20.51 11.18 8.48
C ASP A 8 -20.15 11.40 7.00
N GLY A 9 -19.89 10.31 6.27
CA GLY A 9 -19.48 10.35 4.86
C GLY A 9 -18.01 10.68 4.62
N GLN A 10 -17.22 10.93 5.68
CA GLN A 10 -15.77 11.08 5.61
C GLN A 10 -15.08 9.77 5.97
N PHE A 11 -14.12 9.36 5.14
CA PHE A 11 -13.26 8.22 5.47
C PHE A 11 -12.08 8.67 6.32
N LEU A 12 -11.94 8.06 7.50
CA LEU A 12 -10.90 8.32 8.47
C LEU A 12 -10.03 7.07 8.67
N TYR A 13 -8.75 7.31 8.91
CA TYR A 13 -7.79 6.29 9.32
C TYR A 13 -7.63 6.31 10.85
N LEU A 14 -8.12 5.27 11.51
CA LEU A 14 -8.03 5.06 12.95
C LEU A 14 -7.33 3.71 13.22
N PRO A 15 -5.99 3.65 13.17
CA PRO A 15 -5.26 2.42 13.40
C PRO A 15 -5.40 1.94 14.84
N ALA A 16 -5.11 0.66 15.07
CA ALA A 16 -4.78 0.19 16.41
C ALA A 16 -3.58 0.95 16.99
N GLY A 17 -3.44 0.96 18.33
CA GLY A 17 -2.38 1.70 19.02
C GLY A 17 -0.96 1.24 18.67
N GLN A 18 0.03 2.04 19.08
CA GLN A 18 1.45 1.82 18.76
C GLN A 18 1.94 0.41 19.12
N ASP A 19 1.56 -0.12 20.29
CA ASP A 19 1.99 -1.47 20.71
C ASP A 19 1.52 -2.57 19.75
N VAL A 20 0.32 -2.42 19.18
CA VAL A 20 -0.21 -3.35 18.17
C VAL A 20 0.55 -3.21 16.87
N TRP A 21 0.92 -1.98 16.51
CA TRP A 21 1.76 -1.73 15.34
C TRP A 21 3.15 -2.34 15.49
N ASP A 22 3.84 -2.11 16.60
CA ASP A 22 5.21 -2.62 16.81
C ASP A 22 5.24 -4.16 16.77
N GLN A 23 4.25 -4.81 17.38
CA GLN A 23 4.09 -6.27 17.32
C GLN A 23 3.81 -6.77 15.91
N LEU A 24 2.95 -6.08 15.14
CA LEU A 24 2.65 -6.47 13.77
C LEU A 24 3.85 -6.23 12.84
N ARG A 25 4.48 -5.05 12.92
CA ARG A 25 5.63 -4.62 12.11
C ARG A 25 6.79 -5.61 12.23
N SER A 26 7.05 -6.13 13.43
CA SER A 26 8.10 -7.13 13.66
C SER A 26 7.89 -8.47 12.93
N ARG A 27 6.67 -8.75 12.46
CA ARG A 27 6.29 -10.00 11.79
C ARG A 27 6.10 -9.85 10.28
N LEU A 28 6.05 -8.62 9.78
CA LEU A 28 5.91 -8.31 8.36
C LEU A 28 7.29 -8.24 7.71
N GLN A 29 7.35 -8.59 6.42
CA GLN A 29 8.57 -8.54 5.62
C GLN A 29 8.35 -7.63 4.41
N LEU A 30 9.37 -6.85 4.03
CA LEU A 30 9.33 -6.11 2.77
C LEU A 30 9.24 -7.10 1.60
N GLY A 31 8.39 -6.80 0.61
CA GLY A 31 8.10 -7.72 -0.49
C GLY A 31 7.11 -8.84 -0.16
N GLN A 32 6.68 -8.99 1.09
CA GLN A 32 5.61 -9.92 1.45
C GLN A 32 4.32 -9.53 0.72
N GLN A 33 3.64 -10.51 0.13
CA GLN A 33 2.36 -10.29 -0.52
C GLN A 33 1.19 -10.38 0.48
N LEU A 34 0.27 -9.43 0.41
CA LEU A 34 -0.99 -9.39 1.15
C LEU A 34 -2.15 -9.23 0.17
N THR A 35 -3.28 -9.88 0.45
CA THR A 35 -4.54 -9.60 -0.25
C THR A 35 -5.25 -8.47 0.49
N GLY A 36 -5.77 -7.49 -0.25
CA GLY A 36 -6.51 -6.38 0.33
C GLY A 36 -7.63 -5.88 -0.57
N THR A 37 -8.54 -5.13 0.03
CA THR A 37 -9.66 -4.47 -0.66
C THR A 37 -9.47 -2.95 -0.57
N VAL A 38 -9.56 -2.26 -1.70
CA VAL A 38 -9.54 -0.80 -1.73
C VAL A 38 -10.81 -0.29 -1.06
N VAL A 39 -10.65 0.51 0.00
CA VAL A 39 -11.77 1.04 0.80
C VAL A 39 -11.84 2.55 0.75
N TRP A 40 -10.80 3.21 0.25
CA TRP A 40 -10.71 4.67 0.23
C TRP A 40 -9.87 5.16 -0.94
N VAL A 41 -10.43 6.07 -1.74
CA VAL A 41 -9.72 6.78 -2.83
C VAL A 41 -9.98 8.28 -2.66
N PRO A 42 -9.25 8.96 -1.77
CA PRO A 42 -9.38 10.40 -1.59
C PRO A 42 -8.78 11.11 -2.80
N ASN A 43 -9.47 12.16 -3.28
CA ASN A 43 -8.99 13.15 -4.25
C ASN A 43 -7.83 12.64 -5.13
N PRO A 44 -8.12 11.99 -6.28
CA PRO A 44 -7.21 11.06 -6.98
C PRO A 44 -5.84 11.60 -7.46
N ARG A 45 -5.38 12.78 -7.05
CA ARG A 45 -4.09 13.38 -7.44
C ARG A 45 -3.21 13.82 -6.28
N ALA A 46 -3.68 13.68 -5.03
CA ALA A 46 -3.04 14.34 -3.90
C ALA A 46 -2.36 13.40 -2.89
N THR A 47 -2.81 12.16 -2.76
CA THR A 47 -2.41 11.32 -1.60
C THR A 47 -2.19 9.85 -1.94
N GLY A 48 -3.19 9.14 -2.46
CA GLY A 48 -3.08 7.71 -2.73
C GLY A 48 -4.38 6.98 -2.47
N ILE A 49 -4.32 5.69 -2.12
CA ILE A 49 -5.50 4.87 -1.81
C ILE A 49 -5.33 4.11 -0.48
N GLY A 50 -6.42 3.98 0.27
CA GLY A 50 -6.51 3.17 1.47
C GLY A 50 -7.01 1.76 1.17
N VAL A 51 -6.37 0.78 1.80
CA VAL A 51 -6.62 -0.66 1.60
C VAL A 51 -6.89 -1.32 2.94
N ASP A 52 -7.98 -2.08 3.02
CA ASP A 52 -8.25 -3.02 4.10
C ASP A 52 -7.56 -4.35 3.77
N VAL A 53 -6.61 -4.77 4.61
CA VAL A 53 -5.81 -6.00 4.45
C VAL A 53 -6.14 -7.05 5.52
N ASP A 54 -7.29 -6.92 6.18
CA ASP A 54 -7.74 -7.80 7.27
C ASP A 54 -6.73 -7.89 8.45
N LEU A 55 -5.99 -6.80 8.66
CA LEU A 55 -5.08 -6.62 9.79
C LEU A 55 -5.57 -5.48 10.69
N PRO A 56 -5.10 -5.41 11.96
CA PRO A 56 -5.41 -4.30 12.85
C PRO A 56 -4.92 -2.92 12.38
N ILE A 57 -3.98 -2.91 11.43
CA ILE A 57 -3.38 -1.73 10.81
C ILE A 57 -3.69 -1.77 9.31
N GLY A 58 -4.05 -0.62 8.73
CA GLY A 58 -4.48 -0.55 7.34
C GLY A 58 -3.32 -0.43 6.38
N GLY A 59 -3.56 -0.82 5.14
CA GLY A 59 -2.66 -0.58 4.02
C GLY A 59 -2.91 0.76 3.37
N PHE A 60 -1.87 1.37 2.83
CA PHE A 60 -1.95 2.58 2.02
C PHE A 60 -0.99 2.50 0.84
N VAL A 61 -1.50 2.71 -0.37
CA VAL A 61 -0.65 2.87 -1.56
C VAL A 61 -0.48 4.35 -1.81
N ASP A 62 0.77 4.81 -1.87
CA ASP A 62 1.11 6.20 -2.13
C ASP A 62 0.80 6.59 -3.58
N VAL A 63 0.36 7.83 -3.81
CA VAL A 63 0.11 8.39 -5.16
C VAL A 63 1.29 8.18 -6.10
N PHE A 64 2.53 8.23 -5.60
CA PHE A 64 3.72 8.02 -6.42
C PHE A 64 3.94 6.58 -6.85
N GLN A 65 3.18 5.62 -6.31
CA GLN A 65 3.20 4.22 -6.73
C GLN A 65 2.10 3.89 -7.74
N LEU A 66 1.18 4.83 -8.00
CA LEU A 66 -0.01 4.65 -8.84
C LEU A 66 0.17 5.30 -10.23
N PRO A 67 -0.65 4.93 -11.22
CA PRO A 67 -0.66 5.59 -12.52
C PRO A 67 -0.84 7.11 -12.41
N HIS A 68 -0.21 7.87 -13.29
CA HIS A 68 -0.45 9.31 -13.39
C HIS A 68 -1.90 9.63 -13.82
N ASP A 69 -2.48 8.76 -14.67
CA ASP A 69 -3.89 8.80 -15.01
C ASP A 69 -4.74 8.13 -13.93
N THR A 70 -5.44 8.97 -13.18
CA THR A 70 -6.26 8.59 -12.05
C THR A 70 -7.45 7.71 -12.39
N THR A 71 -7.88 7.72 -13.66
CA THR A 71 -8.96 6.84 -14.14
C THR A 71 -8.54 5.37 -14.19
N ARG A 72 -7.23 5.10 -14.15
CA ARG A 72 -6.64 3.76 -14.10
C ARG A 72 -6.38 3.28 -12.68
N TRP A 73 -6.70 4.08 -11.67
CA TRP A 73 -6.57 3.65 -10.28
C TRP A 73 -7.62 2.59 -9.96
N PRO A 74 -7.32 1.66 -9.04
CA PRO A 74 -8.35 0.75 -8.58
C PRO A 74 -9.43 1.50 -7.80
N VAL A 75 -10.67 1.13 -8.04
CA VAL A 75 -11.84 1.76 -7.42
C VAL A 75 -12.15 1.13 -6.06
N VAL A 76 -12.93 1.81 -5.23
CA VAL A 76 -13.42 1.25 -3.97
C VAL A 76 -14.16 -0.07 -4.22
N GLY A 77 -13.83 -1.09 -3.43
CA GLY A 77 -14.32 -2.46 -3.57
C GLY A 77 -13.41 -3.38 -4.38
N THR A 78 -12.45 -2.85 -5.15
CA THR A 78 -11.47 -3.69 -5.87
C THR A 78 -10.63 -4.48 -4.86
N GLN A 79 -10.67 -5.80 -4.98
CA GLN A 79 -9.81 -6.72 -4.24
C GLN A 79 -8.65 -7.17 -5.11
N MET A 80 -7.42 -7.06 -4.60
CA MET A 80 -6.21 -7.49 -5.31
C MET A 80 -5.08 -7.82 -4.33
N ALA A 81 -3.98 -8.31 -4.89
CA ALA A 81 -2.74 -8.49 -4.15
C ALA A 81 -1.89 -7.21 -4.13
N PHE A 82 -1.17 -7.02 -3.03
CA PHE A 82 -0.23 -5.93 -2.79
C PHE A 82 1.04 -6.48 -2.16
N TYR A 83 2.18 -5.86 -2.46
CA TYR A 83 3.42 -6.08 -1.72
C TYR A 83 3.51 -5.09 -0.55
N VAL A 84 3.97 -5.57 0.60
CA VAL A 84 4.46 -4.71 1.68
C VAL A 84 5.68 -3.95 1.15
N TRP A 85 5.45 -2.69 0.80
CA TRP A 85 6.48 -1.84 0.21
C TRP A 85 7.35 -1.21 1.29
N TRP A 86 6.73 -0.66 2.33
CA TRP A 86 7.44 0.00 3.42
C TRP A 86 6.64 0.00 4.71
N MET A 87 7.32 0.21 5.84
CA MET A 87 6.71 0.27 7.16
C MET A 87 7.37 1.43 7.92
N ASP A 88 6.63 2.52 8.07
CA ASP A 88 7.06 3.71 8.79
C ASP A 88 6.91 3.51 10.32
N ASP A 89 7.40 4.48 11.10
CA ASP A 89 7.19 4.51 12.55
C ASP A 89 5.72 4.79 12.92
N ARG A 90 4.98 5.46 12.02
CA ARG A 90 3.54 5.65 12.18
C ARG A 90 2.81 4.34 11.86
N PRO A 91 1.75 3.98 12.62
CA PRO A 91 0.95 2.77 12.37
C PRO A 91 0.25 2.74 11.02
N GLN A 92 0.95 2.41 9.93
CA GLN A 92 0.41 2.28 8.58
C GLN A 92 1.34 1.40 7.72
N ILE A 93 0.77 0.44 6.99
CA ILE A 93 1.52 -0.41 6.07
C ILE A 93 1.54 0.28 4.71
N ARG A 94 2.72 0.65 4.19
CA ARG A 94 2.83 1.15 2.82
C ARG A 94 2.83 -0.02 1.85
N LEU A 95 1.99 0.06 0.84
CA LEU A 95 1.74 -0.99 -0.11
C LEU A 95 2.14 -0.59 -1.53
N LEU A 96 2.47 -1.59 -2.34
CA LEU A 96 2.65 -1.50 -3.78
C LEU A 96 1.67 -2.48 -4.44
N PRO A 97 0.86 -2.09 -5.45
CA PRO A 97 -0.01 -3.03 -6.17
C PRO A 97 0.81 -4.17 -6.79
N ALA A 98 0.37 -5.42 -6.65
CA ALA A 98 1.09 -6.56 -7.25
C ALA A 98 0.89 -6.63 -8.77
N ASP A 99 -0.26 -6.18 -9.27
CA ASP A 99 -0.55 -6.07 -10.69
C ASP A 99 0.10 -4.80 -11.27
N PRO A 100 1.02 -4.92 -12.26
CA PRO A 100 1.67 -3.78 -12.89
C PRO A 100 0.70 -2.79 -13.54
N HIS A 101 -0.51 -3.20 -13.92
CA HIS A 101 -1.51 -2.31 -14.50
C HIS A 101 -1.91 -1.16 -13.56
N TYR A 102 -1.82 -1.39 -12.24
CA TYR A 102 -2.13 -0.42 -11.21
C TYR A 102 -0.90 0.31 -10.66
N ARG A 103 0.25 0.24 -11.34
CA ARG A 103 1.45 0.97 -10.95
C ARG A 103 1.69 2.19 -11.83
N ARG A 104 2.52 3.12 -11.33
CA ARG A 104 3.13 4.18 -12.15
C ARG A 104 3.73 3.60 -13.44
N GLU A 105 3.66 4.36 -14.52
CA GLU A 105 3.99 3.92 -15.88
C GLU A 105 5.44 3.52 -16.05
N ASP A 106 6.35 4.15 -15.32
CA ASP A 106 7.79 3.95 -15.34
C ASP A 106 8.30 3.12 -14.15
N PHE A 107 7.43 2.35 -13.48
CA PHE A 107 7.78 1.65 -12.23
C PHE A 107 9.01 0.76 -12.38
N ASP A 108 9.07 -0.04 -13.45
CA ASP A 108 10.15 -1.01 -13.66
C ASP A 108 11.50 -0.32 -13.92
N GLU A 109 11.53 0.84 -14.56
CA GLU A 109 12.76 1.63 -14.74
C GLU A 109 13.14 2.37 -13.46
N TRP A 110 12.16 2.99 -12.81
CA TRP A 110 12.34 3.74 -11.57
C TRP A 110 12.89 2.85 -10.46
N VAL A 111 12.32 1.65 -10.28
CA VAL A 111 12.71 0.75 -9.19
C VAL A 111 14.14 0.21 -9.36
N LEU A 112 14.73 0.26 -10.56
CA LEU A 112 16.14 -0.11 -10.77
C LEU A 112 17.11 0.93 -10.21
N HIS A 113 16.70 2.20 -10.19
CA HIS A 113 17.54 3.32 -9.78
C HIS A 113 17.26 3.78 -8.34
N GLU A 114 16.20 3.28 -7.73
CA GLU A 114 15.81 3.62 -6.36
C GLU A 114 16.69 2.92 -5.32
N ASP A 115 17.39 3.70 -4.49
CA ASP A 115 18.27 3.22 -3.41
C ASP A 115 17.54 3.14 -2.06
N THR A 116 16.43 2.41 -2.04
CA THR A 116 15.68 2.12 -0.81
C THR A 116 15.69 0.63 -0.52
N LEU A 117 15.57 0.25 0.76
CA LEU A 117 15.44 -1.17 1.14
C LEU A 117 14.17 -1.80 0.55
N ALA A 118 13.11 -1.00 0.38
CA ALA A 118 11.89 -1.41 -0.30
C ALA A 118 12.15 -1.84 -1.75
N ALA A 119 12.84 -0.99 -2.51
CA ALA A 119 13.20 -1.28 -3.88
C ALA A 119 14.20 -2.43 -3.98
N ALA A 120 15.17 -2.53 -3.05
CA ALA A 120 16.10 -3.65 -2.98
C ALA A 120 15.37 -4.99 -2.70
N ALA A 121 14.41 -5.00 -1.76
CA ALA A 121 13.60 -6.17 -1.45
C ALA A 121 12.75 -6.58 -2.66
N TYR A 122 12.08 -5.63 -3.32
CA TYR A 122 11.33 -5.89 -4.54
C TYR A 122 12.22 -6.50 -5.63
N ARG A 123 13.39 -5.91 -5.91
CA ARG A 123 14.35 -6.46 -6.87
C ARG A 123 14.82 -7.87 -6.50
N ALA A 124 15.04 -8.17 -5.21
CA ALA A 124 15.42 -9.51 -4.77
C ALA A 124 14.30 -10.55 -4.95
N HIS A 125 13.04 -10.14 -4.76
CA HIS A 125 11.87 -11.00 -4.95
C HIS A 125 11.50 -11.24 -6.42
N HIS A 126 11.82 -10.28 -7.31
CA HIS A 126 11.43 -10.31 -8.72
C HIS A 126 12.61 -10.52 -9.68
N GLY A 127 13.84 -10.50 -9.17
CA GLY A 127 15.08 -10.68 -9.94
C GLY A 127 15.51 -12.14 -10.04
N THR A 128 14.83 -12.89 -10.91
CA THR A 128 15.44 -14.01 -11.66
C THR A 128 14.66 -14.18 -12.96
N GLY A 129 15.26 -13.71 -14.05
CA GLY A 129 14.88 -13.95 -15.44
C GLY A 129 16.08 -13.72 -16.33
#